data_AF-A0A7S3GND6-F1
#
_entry.id   AF-A0A7S3GND6-F1
#
_cell.length_a   1.000
_cell.length_b   1.000
_cell.length_c   1.000
_cell.angle_alpha   90.00
_cell.angle_beta   90.00
_cell.angle_gamma   90.00
#
_symmetry.space_group_name_H-M   'P 1'
#
loop_
_entity.id
_entity.type
_entity.pdbx_description
1 polymer ?
#
loop_
_entity_poly.entity_id
_entity_poly.type
_entity_poly.pdbx_seq_one_letter_code
_entity_poly.pdbx_strand_id
1 'polypeptide(L)'
;KGGVQAWIKDVGEEPMPIRFELESICKHPAMASKEKDCFEYSETYCSEHLQRMDESVSCTPSLEPECLFDLDCPLDHHVCNEGTCTPEPDCFVETFKDEGQQGSRMTFGPIYRREYPTGMEYSLGWMQGEISSLRISGGCEEVILMDEDACRLVYEDNKVIDVRQNNDQVRVGSLPNDLDNDVCRVKVLAKEKWVA
;
A
#
# COMPACT_ATOMS: atom_id res chain seq x y z
N LYS A 1 -6.28 28.79 -16.28
CA LYS A 1 -4.90 28.76 -15.73
C LYS A 1 -5.01 28.53 -14.24
N GLY A 2 -4.95 27.29 -13.79
CA GLY A 2 -4.88 26.96 -12.36
C GLY A 2 -3.44 27.02 -11.90
N GLY A 3 -3.21 27.50 -10.69
CA GLY A 3 -1.90 27.60 -10.05
C GLY A 3 -2.06 28.01 -8.59
N VAL A 4 -1.02 27.83 -7.79
CA VAL A 4 -1.06 28.08 -6.33
C VAL A 4 -1.61 29.46 -5.98
N GLN A 5 -1.30 30.49 -6.76
CA GLN A 5 -1.83 31.85 -6.60
C GLN A 5 -3.35 31.95 -6.80
N ALA A 6 -3.90 31.20 -7.75
CA ALA A 6 -5.35 31.14 -7.96
C ALA A 6 -6.03 30.40 -6.80
N TRP A 7 -5.44 29.28 -6.36
CA TRP A 7 -5.94 28.53 -5.21
C TRP A 7 -5.89 29.34 -3.90
N ILE A 8 -4.82 30.11 -3.66
CA ILE A 8 -4.74 31.01 -2.50
C ILE A 8 -5.87 32.05 -2.53
N LYS A 9 -6.18 32.58 -3.72
CA LYS A 9 -7.28 33.53 -3.87
C LYS A 9 -8.63 32.87 -3.55
N ASP A 10 -8.86 31.67 -4.06
CA ASP A 10 -10.11 30.93 -3.83
C ASP A 10 -10.29 30.54 -2.35
N VAL A 11 -9.22 30.09 -1.67
CA VAL A 11 -9.23 29.82 -0.21
C VAL A 11 -9.49 31.08 0.61
N GLY A 12 -9.07 32.25 0.11
CA GLY A 12 -9.35 33.54 0.74
C GLY A 12 -10.81 33.96 0.62
N GLU A 13 -11.51 33.56 -0.45
CA GLU A 13 -12.93 33.85 -0.66
C GLU A 13 -13.83 32.92 0.18
N GLU A 14 -13.48 31.63 0.32
CA GLU A 14 -14.23 30.64 1.10
C GLU A 14 -13.34 29.86 2.10
N PRO A 15 -12.92 30.49 3.22
CA PRO A 15 -12.02 29.84 4.16
C PRO A 15 -12.75 28.74 4.95
N MET A 16 -12.23 27.52 4.89
CA MET A 16 -12.66 26.40 5.72
C MET A 16 -11.75 26.26 6.95
N PRO A 17 -12.27 25.85 8.13
CA PRO A 17 -11.46 25.62 9.31
C PRO A 17 -10.40 24.53 9.06
N ILE A 18 -9.13 24.88 9.25
CA ILE A 18 -8.00 23.93 9.14
C ILE A 18 -7.56 23.35 10.50
N ARG A 19 -8.01 23.97 11.60
CA ARG A 19 -7.87 23.51 12.98
C ARG A 19 -9.11 23.93 13.75
N PHE A 20 -9.69 23.02 14.50
CA PHE A 20 -10.87 23.27 15.32
C PHE A 20 -10.83 22.40 16.56
N GLU A 21 -11.46 22.87 17.62
CA GLU A 21 -11.76 22.07 18.80
C GLU A 21 -13.26 21.78 18.79
N LEU A 22 -13.62 20.55 19.14
CA LEU A 22 -15.01 20.15 19.21
C LEU A 22 -15.52 20.36 20.63
N GLU A 23 -16.73 20.91 20.74
CA GLU A 23 -17.45 21.01 21.99
C GLU A 23 -18.75 20.22 21.92
N SER A 24 -19.20 19.69 23.05
CA SER A 24 -20.47 18.96 23.12
C SER A 24 -21.63 19.82 22.63
N ILE A 25 -22.48 19.25 21.77
CA ILE A 25 -23.70 19.91 21.27
C ILE A 25 -24.65 20.31 22.41
N CYS A 26 -24.57 19.67 23.58
CA CYS A 26 -25.38 20.02 24.74
C CYS A 26 -25.03 21.40 25.31
N LYS A 27 -23.81 21.91 25.07
CA LYS A 27 -23.41 23.26 25.45
C LYS A 27 -23.81 24.33 24.44
N HIS A 28 -24.44 23.94 23.32
CA HIS A 28 -24.92 24.88 22.34
C HIS A 28 -26.00 25.80 22.96
N PRO A 29 -26.02 27.12 22.67
CA PRO A 29 -26.96 28.05 23.31
C PRO A 29 -28.44 27.68 23.18
N ALA A 30 -28.82 27.00 22.10
CA ALA A 30 -30.18 26.48 21.91
C ALA A 30 -30.59 25.43 22.95
N MET A 31 -29.61 24.75 23.57
CA MET A 31 -29.80 23.75 24.62
C MET A 31 -29.62 24.33 26.02
N ALA A 32 -29.36 25.64 26.19
CA ALA A 32 -29.04 26.22 27.50
C ALA A 32 -30.11 25.96 28.58
N SER A 33 -31.40 25.90 28.21
CA SER A 33 -32.49 25.58 29.13
C SER A 33 -32.69 24.09 29.41
N LYS A 34 -32.04 23.22 28.63
CA LYS A 34 -32.14 21.75 28.65
C LYS A 34 -30.78 21.06 28.69
N GLU A 35 -29.73 21.77 29.10
CA GLU A 35 -28.36 21.29 29.01
C GLU A 35 -28.19 19.99 29.81
N LYS A 36 -28.72 19.98 31.04
CA LYS A 36 -28.69 18.82 31.92
C LYS A 36 -29.41 17.61 31.29
N ASP A 37 -30.61 17.82 30.78
CA ASP A 37 -31.40 16.77 30.14
C ASP A 37 -30.70 16.24 28.87
N CYS A 38 -30.04 17.12 28.11
CA CYS A 38 -29.27 16.74 26.93
C CYS A 38 -28.14 15.77 27.29
N PHE A 39 -27.34 16.08 28.31
CA PHE A 39 -26.29 15.17 28.76
C PHE A 39 -26.86 13.84 29.25
N GLU A 40 -27.90 13.88 30.11
CA GLU A 40 -28.56 12.69 30.64
C GLU A 40 -29.07 11.77 29.54
N TYR A 41 -29.82 12.31 28.58
CA TYR A 41 -30.36 11.51 27.48
C TYR A 41 -29.30 11.13 26.46
N SER A 42 -28.22 11.89 26.29
CA SER A 42 -27.14 11.53 25.35
C SER A 42 -26.43 10.24 25.76
N GLU A 43 -26.26 10.00 27.06
CA GLU A 43 -25.61 8.80 27.59
C GLU A 43 -26.49 7.56 27.44
N THR A 44 -27.82 7.70 27.58
CA THR A 44 -28.77 6.58 27.48
C THR A 44 -29.39 6.40 26.10
N TYR A 45 -29.19 7.37 25.19
CA TYR A 45 -29.85 7.39 23.88
C TYR A 45 -29.67 6.07 23.10
N CYS A 46 -28.44 5.54 23.10
CA CYS A 46 -28.18 4.33 22.35
C CYS A 46 -28.90 3.11 22.95
N SER A 47 -28.74 2.88 24.26
CA SER A 47 -29.28 1.69 24.93
C SER A 47 -30.80 1.72 25.10
N GLU A 48 -31.38 2.90 25.34
CA GLU A 48 -32.81 3.04 25.63
C GLU A 48 -33.67 3.37 24.40
N HIS A 49 -33.09 3.95 23.36
CA HIS A 49 -33.82 4.35 22.15
C HIS A 49 -33.38 3.58 20.91
N LEU A 50 -32.09 3.62 20.56
CA LEU A 50 -31.61 2.98 19.31
C LEU A 50 -31.74 1.46 19.35
N GLN A 51 -31.30 0.81 20.44
CA GLN A 51 -31.41 -0.65 20.60
C GLN A 51 -32.86 -1.15 20.66
N ARG A 52 -33.80 -0.31 21.13
CA ARG A 52 -35.23 -0.66 21.10
C ARG A 52 -35.82 -0.59 19.70
N MET A 53 -35.25 0.23 18.82
CA MET A 53 -35.70 0.33 17.42
C MET A 53 -35.07 -0.75 16.55
N ASP A 54 -33.83 -1.13 16.82
CA ASP A 54 -33.11 -2.18 16.10
C ASP A 54 -32.15 -2.92 17.06
N GLU A 55 -32.46 -4.19 17.30
CA GLU A 55 -31.67 -5.06 18.19
C GLU A 55 -30.24 -5.31 17.66
N SER A 56 -29.95 -5.04 16.38
CA SER A 56 -28.61 -5.19 15.80
C SER A 56 -27.66 -4.02 16.12
N VAL A 57 -28.17 -2.94 16.72
CA VAL A 57 -27.37 -1.76 17.06
C VAL A 57 -26.45 -2.04 18.26
N SER A 58 -25.14 -1.92 18.02
CA SER A 58 -24.12 -1.94 19.06
C SER A 58 -23.96 -0.56 19.70
N CYS A 59 -24.15 -0.47 21.01
CA CYS A 59 -23.88 0.75 21.79
C CYS A 59 -22.48 0.81 22.37
N THR A 60 -21.61 -0.13 21.98
CA THR A 60 -20.20 -0.06 22.30
C THR A 60 -19.60 1.11 21.53
N PRO A 61 -18.86 2.02 22.18
CA PRO A 61 -18.14 3.09 21.48
C PRO A 61 -17.27 2.50 20.38
N SER A 62 -17.27 3.13 19.20
CA SER A 62 -16.33 2.76 18.14
C SER A 62 -14.91 2.94 18.68
N LEU A 63 -14.04 1.97 18.39
CA LEU A 63 -12.62 2.13 18.68
C LEU A 63 -12.11 3.34 17.89
N GLU A 64 -11.32 4.18 18.54
CA GLU A 64 -10.60 5.23 17.84
C GLU A 64 -9.68 4.56 16.80
N PRO A 65 -9.73 4.99 15.53
CA PRO A 65 -8.84 4.45 14.53
C PRO A 65 -7.40 4.80 14.89
N GLU A 66 -6.48 3.88 14.58
CA GLU A 66 -5.04 4.09 14.74
C GLU A 66 -4.54 5.24 13.86
N CYS A 67 -5.14 5.40 12.68
CA CYS A 67 -4.76 6.40 11.68
C CYS A 67 -5.99 6.95 10.95
N LEU A 68 -5.88 8.16 10.41
CA LEU A 68 -6.83 8.71 9.43
C LEU A 68 -6.20 8.87 8.06
N PHE A 69 -4.89 9.10 8.03
CA PHE A 69 -4.07 9.26 6.85
C PHE A 69 -2.81 8.39 6.93
N ASP A 70 -2.21 8.06 5.79
CA ASP A 70 -0.95 7.29 5.74
C ASP A 70 0.18 7.94 6.54
N LEU A 71 0.16 9.27 6.67
CA LEU A 71 1.15 10.04 7.45
C LEU A 71 0.99 9.88 8.97
N ASP A 72 -0.16 9.38 9.44
CA ASP A 72 -0.40 9.12 10.85
C ASP A 72 0.26 7.80 11.30
N CYS A 73 0.64 6.94 10.34
CA CYS A 73 1.28 5.67 10.66
C CYS A 73 2.72 5.89 11.14
N PRO A 74 3.07 5.41 12.36
CA PRO A 74 4.36 5.73 12.99
C PRO A 74 5.53 4.95 12.40
N LEU A 75 5.25 3.85 11.69
CA LEU A 75 6.25 2.98 11.08
C LEU A 75 6.43 3.34 9.61
N ASP A 76 7.69 3.32 9.15
CA ASP A 76 7.99 3.44 7.74
C ASP A 76 7.31 2.32 6.94
N HIS A 77 6.96 2.63 5.69
CA HIS A 77 6.29 1.71 4.77
C HIS A 77 4.99 1.10 5.30
N HIS A 78 4.21 1.88 6.04
CA HIS A 78 2.84 1.54 6.42
C HIS A 78 1.86 2.51 5.77
N VAL A 79 0.67 1.99 5.46
CA VAL A 79 -0.45 2.75 4.91
C VAL A 79 -1.66 2.60 5.80
N CYS A 80 -2.45 3.67 5.87
CA CYS A 80 -3.67 3.68 6.64
C CYS A 80 -4.77 3.00 5.84
N ASN A 81 -5.18 1.81 6.28
CA ASN A 81 -6.26 1.06 5.67
C ASN A 81 -7.39 0.87 6.66
N GLU A 82 -8.55 1.46 6.37
CA GLU A 82 -9.76 1.40 7.22
C GLU A 82 -9.50 1.76 8.70
N GLY A 83 -8.62 2.74 8.93
CA GLY A 83 -8.28 3.22 10.27
C GLY A 83 -7.24 2.36 11.01
N THR A 84 -6.59 1.41 10.34
CA THR A 84 -5.49 0.60 10.89
C THR A 84 -4.24 0.79 10.05
N CYS A 85 -3.08 0.90 10.69
CA CYS A 85 -1.80 0.95 9.98
C CYS A 85 -1.40 -0.45 9.55
N THR A 86 -1.33 -0.67 8.24
CA THR A 86 -0.96 -1.95 7.64
C THR A 86 0.34 -1.82 6.86
N PRO A 87 1.21 -2.83 6.86
CA PRO A 87 2.46 -2.77 6.11
C PRO A 87 2.19 -2.74 4.60
N GLU A 88 2.94 -1.90 3.88
CA GLU A 88 2.94 -1.89 2.42
C GLU A 88 3.49 -3.22 1.87
N PRO A 89 3.11 -3.62 0.64
CA PRO A 89 3.66 -4.80 -0.01
C PRO A 89 5.16 -4.67 -0.28
N ASP A 90 5.97 -5.45 0.43
CA ASP A 90 7.42 -5.49 0.26
C ASP A 90 7.79 -6.34 -0.96
N CYS A 91 8.16 -5.68 -2.06
CA CYS A 91 8.53 -6.38 -3.28
C CYS A 91 10.03 -6.57 -3.40
N PHE A 92 10.49 -7.81 -3.38
CA PHE A 92 11.88 -8.17 -3.63
C PHE A 92 12.00 -9.43 -4.50
N VAL A 93 13.11 -9.52 -5.21
CA VAL A 93 13.45 -10.67 -6.06
C VAL A 93 14.81 -11.22 -5.63
N GLU A 94 14.87 -12.50 -5.32
CA GLU A 94 16.11 -13.24 -5.16
C GLU A 94 16.39 -14.04 -6.43
N THR A 95 17.55 -13.83 -7.03
CA THR A 95 18.01 -14.58 -8.21
C THR A 95 19.14 -15.52 -7.80
N PHE A 96 19.22 -16.65 -8.48
CA PHE A 96 20.12 -17.75 -8.16
C PHE A 96 20.85 -18.21 -9.42
N LYS A 97 22.14 -18.49 -9.27
CA LYS A 97 23.00 -18.93 -10.36
C LYS A 97 22.64 -20.32 -10.87
N ASP A 98 22.24 -21.22 -9.97
CA ASP A 98 21.91 -22.59 -10.35
C ASP A 98 20.38 -22.79 -10.37
N GLU A 99 19.92 -23.82 -11.07
CA GLU A 99 18.53 -24.27 -11.00
C GLU A 99 18.13 -24.69 -9.58
N GLY A 100 16.83 -24.70 -9.32
CA GLY A 100 16.26 -25.12 -8.04
C GLY A 100 16.51 -24.14 -6.89
N GLN A 101 16.81 -22.88 -7.19
CA GLN A 101 17.10 -21.81 -6.22
C GLN A 101 18.36 -22.09 -5.39
N GLN A 102 19.43 -22.50 -6.07
CA GLN A 102 20.70 -22.91 -5.47
C GLN A 102 21.87 -22.05 -5.96
N GLY A 103 23.05 -22.30 -5.39
CA GLY A 103 24.26 -21.61 -5.79
C GLY A 103 24.38 -20.19 -5.23
N SER A 104 25.10 -19.36 -5.97
CA SER A 104 25.31 -17.96 -5.63
C SER A 104 24.01 -17.18 -5.84
N ARG A 105 23.74 -16.22 -4.94
CA ARG A 105 22.48 -15.46 -4.93
C ARG A 105 22.72 -13.96 -4.86
N MET A 106 21.76 -13.21 -5.38
CA MET A 106 21.65 -11.77 -5.17
C MET A 106 20.18 -11.41 -4.96
N THR A 107 19.96 -10.35 -4.19
CA THR A 107 18.63 -9.88 -3.83
C THR A 107 18.46 -8.45 -4.32
N PHE A 108 17.30 -8.19 -4.94
CA PHE A 108 16.88 -6.87 -5.40
C PHE A 108 15.66 -6.42 -4.60
N GLY A 109 15.73 -5.25 -3.98
CA GLY A 109 14.68 -4.71 -3.11
C GLY A 109 15.03 -4.80 -1.61
N PRO A 110 14.04 -4.61 -0.71
CA PRO A 110 12.63 -4.39 -1.02
C PRO A 110 12.39 -3.03 -1.72
N ILE A 111 11.40 -2.99 -2.60
CA ILE A 111 10.85 -1.76 -3.17
C ILE A 111 9.37 -1.65 -2.86
N TYR A 112 8.87 -0.42 -2.84
CA TYR A 112 7.49 -0.09 -2.51
C TYR A 112 6.85 0.74 -3.63
N ARG A 113 5.54 0.58 -3.85
CA ARG A 113 4.82 1.22 -4.96
C ARG A 113 4.87 2.74 -4.88
N ARG A 114 4.81 3.29 -3.66
CA ARG A 114 4.84 4.75 -3.43
C ARG A 114 6.14 5.40 -3.89
N GLU A 115 7.26 4.69 -3.74
CA GLU A 115 8.59 5.18 -4.11
C GLU A 115 8.90 4.95 -5.59
N TYR A 116 8.47 3.79 -6.13
CA TYR A 116 8.70 3.39 -7.51
C TYR A 116 7.38 3.03 -8.21
N PRO A 117 6.53 4.02 -8.56
CA PRO A 117 5.20 3.78 -9.14
C PRO A 117 5.23 3.01 -10.47
N THR A 118 6.31 3.14 -11.23
CA THR A 118 6.53 2.46 -12.50
C THR A 118 7.47 1.25 -12.40
N GLY A 119 7.87 0.89 -11.17
CA GLY A 119 8.86 -0.14 -10.89
C GLY A 119 10.29 0.36 -10.98
N MET A 120 11.22 -0.49 -10.55
CA MET A 120 12.65 -0.23 -10.52
C MET A 120 13.40 -1.26 -11.37
N GLU A 121 14.34 -0.77 -12.19
CA GLU A 121 15.25 -1.63 -12.96
C GLU A 121 16.56 -1.84 -12.19
N TYR A 122 17.01 -3.09 -12.15
CA TYR A 122 18.28 -3.49 -11.56
C TYR A 122 19.21 -4.06 -12.62
N SER A 123 20.48 -3.65 -12.53
CA SER A 123 21.58 -4.34 -13.21
C SER A 123 22.00 -5.55 -12.39
N LEU A 124 22.28 -6.66 -13.09
CA LEU A 124 22.69 -7.92 -12.48
C LEU A 124 24.17 -7.96 -12.09
N GLY A 125 24.97 -6.98 -12.54
CA GLY A 125 26.39 -6.88 -12.21
C GLY A 125 27.14 -8.17 -12.56
N TRP A 126 27.70 -8.84 -11.57
CA TRP A 126 28.48 -10.07 -11.74
C TRP A 126 27.64 -11.31 -12.06
N MET A 127 26.31 -11.26 -11.94
CA MET A 127 25.39 -12.34 -12.32
C MET A 127 24.72 -12.12 -13.68
N GLN A 128 25.11 -11.08 -14.41
CA GLN A 128 24.62 -10.89 -15.77
C GLN A 128 24.97 -12.13 -16.60
N GLY A 129 24.00 -12.71 -17.29
CA GLY A 129 24.18 -13.94 -18.08
C GLY A 129 24.46 -15.19 -17.24
N GLU A 130 24.08 -15.20 -15.96
CA GLU A 130 24.42 -16.31 -15.04
C GLU A 130 23.23 -16.77 -14.19
N ILE A 131 22.02 -16.26 -14.44
CA ILE A 131 20.85 -16.58 -13.62
C ILE A 131 20.13 -17.78 -14.24
N SER A 132 19.82 -18.77 -13.40
CA SER A 132 19.04 -19.95 -13.80
C SER A 132 17.73 -20.12 -13.03
N SER A 133 17.58 -19.47 -11.88
CA SER A 133 16.33 -19.58 -11.12
C SER A 133 16.08 -18.35 -10.24
N LEU A 134 14.84 -18.16 -9.80
CA LEU A 134 14.48 -17.01 -8.96
C LEU A 134 13.35 -17.29 -7.98
N ARG A 135 13.22 -16.36 -7.03
CA ARG A 135 12.18 -16.30 -6.03
C ARG A 135 11.69 -14.86 -5.92
N ILE A 136 10.38 -14.67 -6.00
CA ILE A 136 9.74 -13.36 -5.99
C ILE A 136 8.84 -13.27 -4.76
N SER A 137 8.97 -12.21 -3.97
CA SER A 137 8.10 -12.01 -2.82
C SER A 137 6.65 -11.80 -3.24
N GLY A 138 5.72 -12.11 -2.34
CA GLY A 138 4.29 -11.90 -2.57
C GLY A 138 3.90 -10.43 -2.70
N GLY A 139 4.77 -9.49 -2.30
CA GLY A 139 4.55 -8.05 -2.43
C GLY A 139 4.73 -7.51 -3.86
N CYS A 140 5.21 -8.34 -4.78
CA CYS A 140 5.43 -7.93 -6.17
C CYS A 140 4.16 -8.04 -7.02
N GLU A 141 3.95 -7.05 -7.88
CA GLU A 141 2.90 -7.04 -8.90
C GLU A 141 3.39 -7.76 -10.15
N GLU A 142 4.61 -7.44 -10.58
CA GLU A 142 5.18 -7.90 -11.84
C GLU A 142 6.70 -7.89 -11.75
N VAL A 143 7.33 -8.91 -12.33
CA VAL A 143 8.79 -8.97 -12.51
C VAL A 143 9.08 -9.25 -13.99
N ILE A 144 9.93 -8.42 -14.60
CA ILE A 144 10.35 -8.58 -15.99
C ILE A 144 11.83 -8.93 -16.01
N LEU A 145 12.16 -10.09 -16.55
CA LEU A 145 13.53 -10.49 -16.88
C LEU A 145 13.81 -10.03 -18.31
N MET A 146 14.82 -9.18 -18.47
CA MET A 146 15.24 -8.69 -19.78
C MET A 146 16.32 -9.59 -20.33
N ASP A 147 16.04 -10.10 -21.52
CA ASP A 147 16.95 -10.88 -22.32
C ASP A 147 18.21 -10.08 -22.71
N GLU A 148 19.38 -10.72 -22.73
CA GLU A 148 20.66 -10.07 -22.96
C GLU A 148 20.86 -9.60 -24.41
N ASP A 149 20.24 -10.26 -25.42
CA ASP A 149 20.46 -9.94 -26.83
C ASP A 149 20.09 -8.48 -27.15
N ALA A 150 18.94 -8.04 -26.63
CA ALA A 150 18.45 -6.68 -26.83
C ALA A 150 18.55 -5.80 -25.57
N CYS A 151 18.58 -6.42 -24.38
CA CYS A 151 18.68 -5.78 -23.08
C CYS A 151 17.81 -4.52 -22.89
N ARG A 152 16.52 -4.64 -23.24
CA ARG A 152 15.54 -3.53 -23.20
C ARG A 152 14.18 -4.01 -22.73
N LEU A 153 13.42 -3.12 -22.08
CA LEU A 153 12.12 -3.44 -21.47
C LEU A 153 11.07 -4.03 -22.42
N VAL A 154 10.99 -3.51 -23.65
CA VAL A 154 10.03 -3.95 -24.66
C VAL A 154 10.76 -4.79 -25.68
N TYR A 155 10.78 -6.09 -25.42
CA TYR A 155 11.38 -7.10 -26.28
C TYR A 155 10.59 -8.40 -26.17
N GLU A 156 10.47 -9.13 -27.28
CA GLU A 156 9.57 -10.28 -27.37
C GLU A 156 10.04 -11.47 -26.54
N ASP A 157 11.35 -11.61 -26.34
CA ASP A 157 11.97 -12.69 -25.58
C ASP A 157 12.07 -12.38 -24.07
N ASN A 158 11.62 -11.19 -23.64
CA ASN A 158 11.57 -10.88 -22.21
C ASN A 158 10.54 -11.76 -21.50
N LYS A 159 10.89 -12.27 -20.33
CA LYS A 159 9.92 -12.95 -19.46
C LYS A 159 9.24 -11.98 -18.54
N VAL A 160 7.92 -11.89 -18.66
CA VAL A 160 7.06 -11.24 -17.67
C VAL A 160 6.50 -12.30 -16.73
N ILE A 161 6.68 -12.09 -15.43
CA ILE A 161 6.12 -12.91 -14.36
C ILE A 161 5.10 -12.06 -13.62
N ASP A 162 3.82 -12.39 -13.82
CA ASP A 162 2.68 -11.76 -13.16
C ASP A 162 2.46 -12.39 -11.77
N VAL A 163 2.49 -11.56 -10.73
CA VAL A 163 2.27 -11.95 -9.33
C VAL A 163 1.07 -11.20 -8.74
N ARG A 164 0.20 -10.62 -9.58
CA ARG A 164 -0.88 -9.70 -9.18
C ARG A 164 -1.98 -10.35 -8.35
N GLN A 165 -2.22 -11.64 -8.53
CA GLN A 165 -3.46 -12.30 -8.08
C GLN A 165 -3.45 -12.81 -6.64
N ASN A 166 -2.30 -12.99 -6.00
CA ASN A 166 -2.20 -13.46 -4.61
C ASN A 166 -1.01 -12.81 -3.89
N ASN A 167 -0.85 -13.12 -2.61
CA ASN A 167 0.25 -12.64 -1.77
C ASN A 167 1.31 -13.73 -1.54
N ASP A 168 1.26 -14.81 -2.33
CA ASP A 168 2.17 -15.94 -2.16
C ASP A 168 3.49 -15.66 -2.87
N GLN A 169 4.56 -16.18 -2.29
CA GLN A 169 5.87 -16.15 -2.93
C GLN A 169 5.87 -17.03 -4.18
N VAL A 170 6.31 -16.46 -5.31
CA VAL A 170 6.48 -17.21 -6.55
C VAL A 170 7.89 -17.81 -6.62
N ARG A 171 7.97 -19.09 -6.98
CA ARG A 171 9.21 -19.85 -7.11
C ARG A 171 9.37 -20.31 -8.56
N VAL A 172 10.40 -19.82 -9.22
CA VAL A 172 10.77 -20.27 -10.57
C VAL A 172 11.99 -21.15 -10.41
N GLY A 173 11.81 -22.46 -10.58
CA GLY A 173 12.87 -23.45 -10.35
C GLY A 173 13.90 -23.54 -11.48
N SER A 174 13.53 -23.15 -12.70
CA SER A 174 14.41 -23.12 -13.86
C SER A 174 13.88 -22.07 -14.84
N LEU A 175 14.77 -21.32 -15.46
CA LEU A 175 14.44 -20.41 -16.54
C LEU A 175 14.38 -21.16 -17.88
N PRO A 176 13.56 -20.71 -18.84
CA PRO A 176 13.55 -21.31 -20.17
C PRO A 176 14.91 -21.05 -20.86
N ASN A 177 15.29 -21.92 -21.80
CA ASN A 177 16.64 -21.94 -22.39
C ASN A 177 17.09 -20.60 -23.02
N ASP A 178 16.13 -19.79 -23.46
CA ASP A 178 16.33 -18.46 -24.05
C ASP A 178 16.59 -17.38 -22.99
N LEU A 179 16.44 -17.68 -21.71
CA LEU A 179 16.71 -16.76 -20.60
C LEU A 179 17.62 -17.35 -19.53
N ASP A 180 17.81 -18.66 -19.54
CA ASP A 180 18.75 -19.34 -18.66
C ASP A 180 20.17 -18.90 -19.00
N ASN A 181 20.84 -18.27 -18.03
CA ASN A 181 22.15 -17.65 -18.23
C ASN A 181 22.15 -16.57 -19.33
N ASP A 182 21.01 -15.93 -19.59
CA ASP A 182 20.86 -14.95 -20.68
C ASP A 182 20.08 -13.70 -20.23
N VAL A 183 20.01 -13.44 -18.92
CA VAL A 183 19.35 -12.23 -18.38
C VAL A 183 20.39 -11.12 -18.18
N CYS A 184 20.09 -9.91 -18.67
CA CYS A 184 20.94 -8.73 -18.45
C CYS A 184 20.44 -7.81 -17.32
N ARG A 185 19.12 -7.68 -17.16
CA ARG A 185 18.47 -6.76 -16.21
C ARG A 185 17.17 -7.33 -15.70
N VAL A 186 16.77 -6.87 -14.53
CA VAL A 186 15.49 -7.23 -13.94
C VAL A 186 14.73 -5.96 -13.61
N LYS A 187 13.49 -5.84 -14.09
CA LYS A 187 12.56 -4.83 -13.61
C LYS A 187 11.62 -5.45 -12.59
N VAL A 188 11.49 -4.77 -11.47
CA VAL A 188 10.67 -5.19 -10.34
C VAL A 188 9.58 -4.14 -10.12
N LEU A 189 8.33 -4.57 -9.99
CA LEU A 189 7.19 -3.70 -9.73
C LEU A 189 6.47 -4.17 -8.47
N ALA A 190 6.35 -3.32 -7.45
CA ALA A 190 5.60 -3.61 -6.25
C ALA A 190 4.08 -3.45 -6.46
N LYS A 191 3.29 -4.24 -5.71
CA LYS A 191 1.85 -4.04 -5.61
C LYS A 191 1.55 -2.73 -4.91
N GLU A 192 0.46 -2.10 -5.32
CA GLU A 192 -0.10 -0.94 -4.60
C GLU A 192 -0.65 -1.32 -3.22
N LYS A 193 -1.24 -2.52 -3.11
CA LYS A 193 -1.77 -3.05 -1.86
C LYS A 193 -1.73 -4.58 -1.85
N TRP A 194 -1.79 -5.16 -0.66
CA TRP A 194 -1.98 -6.60 -0.50
C TRP A 194 -3.32 -7.02 -1.10
N VAL A 195 -3.36 -8.21 -1.70
CA VAL A 195 -4.60 -8.81 -2.20
C VAL A 195 -5.43 -9.24 -0.99
N ALA A 196 -6.69 -8.84 -0.97
CA ALA A 196 -7.66 -9.18 0.09
C ALA A 196 -8.21 -10.60 -0.06
#